data_AF-K1TVE6-F1
#
_entry.id   AF-K1TVE6-F1
#
_cell.length_a   1.000
_cell.length_b   1.000
_cell.length_c   1.000
_cell.angle_alpha   90.00
_cell.angle_beta   90.00
_cell.angle_gamma   90.00
#
_symmetry.space_group_name_H-M   'P 1'
#
loop_
_entity.id
_entity.type
_entity.pdbx_description
1 polymer ?
#
loop_
_entity_poly.entity_id
_entity_poly.type
_entity_poly.pdbx_seq_one_letter_code
_entity_poly.pdbx_strand_id
1 'polypeptide(L)'
;MDCWFDSGAMPFAQHHYPFENKDLFEKQFPADFISEAVDQTRGWFYSLMAESTLLFDKAPYKNVIVLGHVQDENGQKMSKSKGNAVDPFEALGQYGADAIRWYFYTNSAPWLPNRFHGKAVQEGQRKFMGTLWNTYAFYVLYAEIDQFDPTKYTLDYDKLSVMDKWLLSKLNSMVKAVDENLGNYRIPEAARALDDFVDDMSNWYVRRSRERFWAKDMPQDKINAYMT
;
A
#
# COMPACT_ATOMS: atom_id res chain seq x y z
N MET A 1 34.71 -17.83 -5.22
CA MET A 1 34.27 -16.59 -5.88
C MET A 1 33.83 -15.61 -4.80
N ASP A 2 33.75 -14.32 -5.14
CA ASP A 2 33.09 -13.34 -4.28
C ASP A 2 31.59 -13.64 -4.23
N CYS A 3 30.95 -13.58 -3.06
CA CYS A 3 29.51 -13.85 -2.93
C CYS A 3 28.65 -12.82 -3.66
N TRP A 4 29.19 -11.63 -3.94
CA TRP A 4 28.51 -10.64 -4.77
C TRP A 4 28.41 -11.08 -6.23
N PHE A 5 29.36 -11.88 -6.72
CA PHE A 5 29.28 -12.49 -8.05
C PHE A 5 28.14 -13.51 -8.09
N ASP A 6 28.06 -14.38 -7.07
CA ASP A 6 26.96 -15.36 -6.99
C ASP A 6 25.58 -14.66 -6.93
N SER A 7 25.51 -13.51 -6.25
CA SER A 7 24.27 -12.73 -6.08
C SER A 7 23.91 -11.90 -7.33
N GLY A 8 24.91 -11.41 -8.07
CA GLY A 8 24.72 -10.69 -9.34
C GLY A 8 24.34 -11.64 -10.48
N ALA A 9 24.76 -12.90 -10.40
CA ALA A 9 24.41 -13.94 -11.36
C ALA A 9 22.95 -14.42 -11.24
N MET A 10 22.29 -14.09 -10.12
CA MET A 10 20.93 -14.54 -9.78
C MET A 10 19.92 -14.47 -10.95
N PRO A 11 19.83 -13.41 -11.77
CA PRO A 11 18.82 -13.30 -12.83
C PRO A 11 18.81 -14.48 -13.81
N PHE A 12 19.97 -15.02 -14.16
CA PHE A 12 20.11 -16.15 -15.08
C PHE A 12 20.40 -17.46 -14.35
N ALA A 13 21.16 -17.41 -13.24
CA ALA A 13 21.50 -18.59 -12.45
C ALA A 13 20.28 -19.27 -11.83
N GLN A 14 19.26 -18.50 -11.40
CA GLN A 14 18.00 -19.05 -10.86
C GLN A 14 17.26 -19.97 -11.85
N HIS A 15 17.53 -19.82 -13.15
CA HIS A 15 16.89 -20.57 -14.22
C HIS A 15 17.77 -21.72 -14.75
N HIS A 16 18.95 -21.93 -14.17
CA HIS A 16 19.96 -22.86 -14.69
C HIS A 16 20.36 -22.53 -16.15
N TYR A 17 20.30 -21.24 -16.51
CA TYR A 17 20.73 -20.76 -17.82
C TYR A 17 22.26 -20.94 -17.99
N PRO A 18 22.76 -21.30 -19.19
CA PRO A 18 22.03 -21.48 -20.45
C PRO A 18 21.56 -22.93 -20.72
N PHE A 19 21.70 -23.83 -19.74
CA PHE A 19 21.43 -25.26 -19.93
C PHE A 19 19.93 -25.55 -20.02
N GLU A 20 19.14 -24.85 -19.22
CA GLU A 20 17.68 -25.02 -19.12
C GLU A 20 16.96 -23.66 -19.09
N ASN A 21 15.63 -23.68 -19.26
CA ASN A 21 14.71 -22.55 -19.07
C ASN A 21 15.06 -21.26 -19.83
N LYS A 22 15.73 -21.39 -20.98
CA LYS A 22 16.14 -20.26 -21.81
C LYS A 22 14.99 -19.31 -22.16
N ASP A 23 13.87 -19.85 -22.66
CA ASP A 23 12.70 -19.05 -23.01
C ASP A 23 12.07 -18.33 -21.80
N LEU A 24 12.20 -18.90 -20.59
CA LEU A 24 11.68 -18.29 -19.37
C LEU A 24 12.56 -17.10 -18.96
N PHE A 25 13.88 -17.28 -18.97
CA PHE A 25 14.83 -16.21 -18.71
C PHE A 25 14.65 -15.05 -19.70
N GLU A 26 14.60 -15.34 -21.00
CA GLU A 26 14.46 -14.32 -22.04
C GLU A 26 13.14 -13.54 -21.96
N LYS A 27 12.07 -14.14 -21.40
CA LYS A 27 10.78 -13.46 -21.17
C LYS A 27 10.78 -12.57 -19.93
N GLN A 28 11.53 -12.92 -18.90
CA GLN A 28 11.54 -12.19 -17.62
C GLN A 28 12.68 -11.16 -17.51
N PHE A 29 13.73 -11.31 -18.32
CA PHE A 29 14.88 -10.43 -18.33
C PHE A 29 14.75 -9.34 -19.42
N PRO A 30 14.94 -8.05 -19.08
CA PRO A 30 15.26 -7.51 -17.75
C PRO A 30 14.05 -7.35 -16.84
N ALA A 31 14.27 -7.43 -15.53
CA ALA A 31 13.21 -7.31 -14.52
C ALA A 31 12.53 -5.93 -14.55
N ASP A 32 11.21 -5.87 -14.38
CA ASP A 32 10.48 -4.58 -14.40
C ASP A 32 10.77 -3.72 -13.16
N PHE A 33 11.00 -4.35 -12.01
CA PHE A 33 11.18 -3.67 -10.72
C PHE A 33 12.03 -4.48 -9.75
N ILE A 34 12.93 -3.80 -9.03
CA ILE A 34 13.60 -4.30 -7.84
C ILE A 34 13.58 -3.24 -6.72
N SER A 35 13.72 -3.67 -5.47
CA SER A 35 13.79 -2.75 -4.33
C SER A 35 14.64 -3.33 -3.23
N GLU A 36 15.67 -2.59 -2.82
CA GLU A 36 16.52 -2.93 -1.70
C GLU A 36 17.03 -1.65 -1.01
N ALA A 37 17.67 -1.81 0.14
CA ALA A 37 18.22 -0.68 0.90
C ALA A 37 19.43 -0.02 0.23
N VAL A 38 19.70 1.23 0.63
CA VAL A 38 20.74 2.11 0.05
C VAL A 38 22.15 1.54 0.06
N ASP A 39 22.47 0.64 0.97
CA ASP A 39 23.73 -0.08 1.02
C ASP A 39 23.96 -0.98 -0.21
N GLN A 40 22.90 -1.43 -0.90
CA GLN A 40 23.00 -2.24 -2.11
C GLN A 40 23.53 -1.48 -3.33
N THR A 41 23.62 -0.15 -3.27
CA THR A 41 24.28 0.66 -4.33
C THR A 41 25.76 0.30 -4.54
N ARG A 42 26.41 -0.29 -3.53
CA ARG A 42 27.79 -0.80 -3.61
C ARG A 42 27.89 -2.33 -3.54
N GLY A 43 26.74 -3.01 -3.49
CA GLY A 43 26.65 -4.47 -3.41
C GLY A 43 25.85 -4.99 -4.59
N TRP A 44 24.65 -5.49 -4.32
CA TRP A 44 23.84 -6.23 -5.29
C TRP A 44 23.49 -5.44 -6.55
N PHE A 45 23.15 -4.16 -6.45
CA PHE A 45 22.83 -3.35 -7.64
C PHE A 45 24.04 -3.23 -8.57
N TYR A 46 25.23 -3.10 -8.00
CA TYR A 46 26.47 -3.02 -8.76
C TYR A 46 26.79 -4.35 -9.44
N SER A 47 26.75 -5.47 -8.71
CA SER A 47 27.09 -6.77 -9.29
C SER A 47 26.09 -7.20 -10.37
N LEU A 48 24.79 -7.00 -10.12
CA LEU A 48 23.74 -7.17 -11.14
C LEU A 48 24.09 -6.39 -12.41
N MET A 49 24.35 -5.09 -12.30
CA MET A 49 24.62 -4.23 -13.46
C MET A 49 25.88 -4.66 -14.20
N ALA A 50 26.96 -4.95 -13.48
CA ALA A 50 28.24 -5.33 -14.05
C ALA A 50 28.12 -6.65 -14.84
N GLU A 51 27.59 -7.71 -14.22
CA GLU A 51 27.46 -9.02 -14.87
C GLU A 51 26.49 -8.98 -16.04
N SER A 52 25.35 -8.32 -15.86
CA SER A 52 24.34 -8.19 -16.90
C SER A 52 24.86 -7.44 -18.14
N THR A 53 25.62 -6.38 -17.93
CA THR A 53 26.24 -5.62 -19.03
C THR A 53 27.32 -6.46 -19.72
N LEU A 54 28.16 -7.16 -18.96
CA LEU A 54 29.25 -7.98 -19.52
C LEU A 54 28.75 -9.20 -20.30
N LEU A 55 27.68 -9.84 -19.83
CA LEU A 55 27.17 -11.09 -20.41
C LEU A 55 26.08 -10.87 -21.47
N PHE A 56 25.26 -9.84 -21.32
CA PHE A 56 24.04 -9.67 -22.12
C PHE A 56 23.92 -8.29 -22.78
N ASP A 57 24.86 -7.37 -22.55
CA ASP A 57 24.84 -5.99 -23.04
C ASP A 57 23.52 -5.25 -22.73
N LYS A 58 22.96 -5.50 -21.54
CA LYS A 58 21.68 -4.95 -21.07
C LYS A 58 21.73 -4.63 -19.58
N ALA A 59 20.96 -3.61 -19.18
CA ALA A 59 20.68 -3.39 -17.77
C ALA A 59 19.78 -4.52 -17.22
N PRO A 60 20.00 -4.99 -15.98
CA PRO A 60 19.27 -6.14 -15.42
C PRO A 60 17.85 -5.83 -14.95
N TYR A 61 17.53 -4.55 -14.76
CA TYR A 61 16.23 -4.08 -14.30
C TYR A 61 15.85 -2.73 -14.93
N LYS A 62 14.54 -2.44 -14.99
CA LYS A 62 13.97 -1.21 -15.57
C LYS A 62 13.72 -0.13 -14.51
N ASN A 63 13.22 -0.51 -13.34
CA ASN A 63 12.93 0.41 -12.23
C ASN A 63 13.56 -0.08 -10.93
N VAL A 64 14.06 0.84 -10.10
CA VAL A 64 14.60 0.54 -8.77
C VAL A 64 14.08 1.53 -7.74
N ILE A 65 13.57 1.03 -6.61
CA ILE A 65 13.39 1.83 -5.40
C ILE A 65 14.55 1.54 -4.45
N VAL A 66 15.26 2.59 -4.05
CA VAL A 66 16.33 2.50 -3.06
C VAL A 66 15.78 2.92 -1.71
N LEU A 67 15.70 1.98 -0.77
CA LEU A 67 15.13 2.21 0.55
C LEU A 67 16.15 2.85 1.50
N GLY A 68 15.69 3.81 2.30
CA GLY A 68 16.43 4.29 3.46
C GLY A 68 16.49 3.24 4.56
N HIS A 69 17.48 3.34 5.44
CA HIS A 69 17.56 2.42 6.58
C HIS A 69 16.48 2.70 7.63
N VAL A 70 16.01 1.64 8.26
CA VAL A 70 15.20 1.73 9.47
C VAL A 70 16.10 2.06 10.66
N GLN A 71 15.70 3.07 11.42
CA GLN A 71 16.38 3.60 12.60
C GLN A 71 15.43 3.54 13.79
N ASP A 72 15.98 3.59 15.00
CA ASP A 72 15.17 3.77 16.20
C ASP A 72 14.46 5.14 16.23
N GLU A 73 13.64 5.36 17.25
CA GLU A 73 12.87 6.60 17.42
C GLU A 73 13.75 7.87 17.51
N ASN A 74 15.01 7.72 17.95
CA ASN A 74 15.99 8.78 18.09
C ASN A 74 16.88 8.96 16.84
N GLY A 75 16.64 8.18 15.77
CA GLY A 75 17.41 8.22 14.54
C GLY A 75 18.76 7.47 14.60
N GLN A 76 18.95 6.59 15.58
CA GLN A 76 20.15 5.76 15.66
C GLN A 76 19.95 4.46 14.89
N LYS A 77 21.06 3.94 14.32
CA LYS A 77 21.07 2.60 13.75
C LYS A 77 20.66 1.59 14.82
N MET A 78 19.67 0.75 14.50
CA MET A 78 19.26 -0.35 15.36
C MET A 78 20.36 -1.41 15.44
N SER A 79 20.70 -1.86 16.65
CA SER A 79 21.56 -3.00 16.86
C SER A 79 21.26 -3.71 18.17
N LYS A 80 21.40 -5.04 18.18
CA LYS A 80 21.25 -5.85 19.40
C LYS A 80 22.19 -5.36 20.51
N SER A 81 23.41 -4.96 20.16
CA SER A 81 24.41 -4.45 21.11
C SER A 81 24.02 -3.13 21.80
N LYS A 82 23.20 -2.30 21.15
CA LYS A 82 22.71 -1.03 21.71
C LYS A 82 21.40 -1.18 22.47
N GLY A 83 20.78 -2.37 22.43
CA GLY A 83 19.48 -2.62 23.06
C GLY A 83 18.31 -1.87 22.43
N ASN A 84 18.50 -1.22 21.27
CA ASN A 84 17.47 -0.44 20.56
C ASN A 84 16.91 -1.18 19.33
N ALA A 85 17.24 -2.47 19.18
CA ALA A 85 16.70 -3.29 18.10
C ALA A 85 15.25 -3.64 18.39
N VAL A 86 14.38 -3.41 17.42
CA VAL A 86 13.00 -3.89 17.44
C VAL A 86 12.96 -5.24 16.75
N ASP A 87 12.42 -6.26 17.43
CA ASP A 87 12.15 -7.54 16.81
C ASP A 87 10.94 -7.44 15.87
N PRO A 88 11.07 -7.79 14.59
CA PRO A 88 9.96 -7.71 13.64
C PRO A 88 8.75 -8.57 14.04
N PHE A 89 8.95 -9.76 14.63
CA PHE A 89 7.87 -10.65 15.03
C PHE A 89 7.13 -10.15 16.26
N GLU A 90 7.84 -9.54 17.21
CA GLU A 90 7.20 -8.85 18.34
C GLU A 90 6.36 -7.68 17.85
N ALA A 91 6.89 -6.85 16.96
CA ALA A 91 6.15 -5.75 16.36
C ALA A 91 4.91 -6.24 15.60
N LEU A 92 5.04 -7.30 14.78
CA LEU A 92 3.92 -7.91 14.06
C LEU A 92 2.86 -8.46 15.02
N GLY A 93 3.27 -9.13 16.10
CA GLY A 93 2.36 -9.63 17.13
C GLY A 93 1.63 -8.51 17.87
N GLN A 94 2.30 -7.37 18.09
CA GLN A 94 1.74 -6.24 18.83
C GLN A 94 0.80 -5.36 17.99
N TYR A 95 1.17 -5.04 16.75
CA TYR A 95 0.45 -4.06 15.92
C TYR A 95 -0.33 -4.68 14.76
N GLY A 96 0.02 -5.90 14.35
CA GLY A 96 -0.47 -6.52 13.14
C GLY A 96 0.31 -6.10 11.88
N ALA A 97 0.29 -6.96 10.86
CA ALA A 97 1.04 -6.75 9.62
C ALA A 97 0.59 -5.50 8.85
N ASP A 98 -0.72 -5.25 8.80
CA ASP A 98 -1.25 -4.13 8.02
C ASP A 98 -0.86 -2.78 8.64
N ALA A 99 -0.93 -2.65 9.96
CA ALA A 99 -0.50 -1.44 10.67
C ALA A 99 0.96 -1.09 10.39
N ILE A 100 1.84 -2.11 10.41
CA ILE A 100 3.27 -1.93 10.11
C ILE A 100 3.50 -1.55 8.65
N ARG A 101 2.82 -2.22 7.70
CA ARG A 101 2.91 -1.87 6.27
C ARG A 101 2.46 -0.44 6.01
N TRP A 102 1.29 -0.09 6.53
CA TRP A 102 0.73 1.26 6.39
C TRP A 102 1.65 2.33 6.96
N TYR A 103 2.27 2.05 8.12
CA TYR A 103 3.29 2.92 8.69
C TYR A 103 4.44 3.17 7.71
N PHE A 104 5.00 2.12 7.10
CA PHE A 104 6.09 2.29 6.14
C PHE A 104 5.68 3.02 4.85
N TYR A 105 4.42 2.89 4.42
CA TYR A 105 3.91 3.60 3.24
C TYR A 105 3.63 5.08 3.50
N THR A 106 3.25 5.45 4.72
CA THR A 106 2.75 6.80 5.02
C THR A 106 3.73 7.69 5.77
N ASN A 107 4.64 7.11 6.56
CA ASN A 107 5.45 7.88 7.51
C ASN A 107 6.53 8.75 6.83
N SER A 108 7.16 8.26 5.77
CA SER A 108 8.22 9.00 5.06
C SER A 108 8.38 8.50 3.63
N ALA A 109 9.02 9.31 2.79
CA ALA A 109 9.45 8.85 1.47
C ALA A 109 10.37 7.61 1.60
N PRO A 110 10.26 6.62 0.69
CA PRO A 110 10.98 5.35 0.82
C PRO A 110 12.51 5.47 0.92
N TRP A 111 13.10 6.48 0.27
CA TRP A 111 14.56 6.71 0.23
C TRP A 111 15.11 7.48 1.44
N LEU A 112 14.24 7.96 2.34
CA LEU A 112 14.68 8.61 3.58
C LEU A 112 14.80 7.59 4.71
N PRO A 113 15.75 7.78 5.65
CA PRO A 113 15.81 6.95 6.85
C PRO A 113 14.48 7.03 7.63
N ASN A 114 13.95 5.86 7.98
CA ASN A 114 12.65 5.76 8.64
C ASN A 114 12.86 5.51 10.15
N ARG A 115 12.34 6.41 10.99
CA ARG A 115 12.47 6.33 12.46
C ARG A 115 11.31 5.54 13.05
N PHE A 116 11.49 4.23 13.16
CA PHE A 116 10.46 3.33 13.64
C PHE A 116 10.17 3.56 15.12
N HIS A 117 8.89 3.77 15.44
CA HIS A 117 8.40 3.85 16.81
C HIS A 117 6.93 3.46 16.89
N GLY A 118 6.59 2.66 17.90
CA GLY A 118 5.26 2.04 18.02
C GLY A 118 4.09 3.02 18.06
N LYS A 119 4.29 4.22 18.63
CA LYS A 119 3.26 5.26 18.69
C LYS A 119 2.80 5.71 17.30
N ALA A 120 3.72 5.88 16.34
CA ALA A 120 3.35 6.27 14.98
C ALA A 120 2.63 5.13 14.23
N VAL A 121 3.01 3.88 14.49
CA VAL A 121 2.28 2.72 13.95
C VAL A 121 0.83 2.72 14.44
N GLN A 122 0.62 2.88 15.75
CA GLN A 122 -0.72 2.95 16.34
C GLN A 122 -1.51 4.17 15.86
N GLU A 123 -0.86 5.32 15.68
CA GLU A 123 -1.52 6.53 15.19
C GLU A 123 -2.01 6.34 13.75
N GLY A 124 -1.17 5.82 12.85
CA GLY A 124 -1.54 5.53 11.47
C GLY A 124 -2.66 4.49 11.39
N GLN A 125 -2.55 3.42 12.17
CA GLN A 125 -3.60 2.38 12.29
C GLN A 125 -4.94 2.99 12.73
N ARG A 126 -4.94 3.80 13.80
CA ARG A 126 -6.17 4.40 14.33
C ARG A 126 -6.82 5.35 13.33
N LYS A 127 -6.02 6.20 12.67
CA LYS A 127 -6.51 7.21 11.73
C LYS A 127 -7.11 6.61 10.47
N PHE A 128 -6.41 5.65 9.86
CA PHE A 128 -6.87 5.06 8.60
C PHE A 128 -7.74 3.82 8.84
N MET A 129 -7.16 2.75 9.35
CA MET A 129 -7.84 1.45 9.50
C MET A 129 -9.00 1.52 10.48
N GLY A 130 -8.82 2.23 11.59
CA GLY A 130 -9.90 2.45 12.56
C GLY A 130 -11.10 3.18 11.94
N THR A 131 -10.84 4.23 11.17
CA THR A 131 -11.89 4.99 10.48
C THR A 131 -12.60 4.16 9.41
N LEU A 132 -11.84 3.41 8.60
CA LEU A 132 -12.38 2.51 7.59
C LEU A 132 -13.25 1.42 8.23
N TRP A 133 -12.74 0.76 9.27
CA TRP A 133 -13.46 -0.29 9.98
C TRP A 133 -14.74 0.21 10.63
N ASN A 134 -14.69 1.38 11.28
CA ASN A 134 -15.88 1.98 11.88
C ASN A 134 -16.94 2.36 10.82
N THR A 135 -16.50 2.81 9.64
CA THR A 135 -17.40 3.11 8.52
C THR A 135 -18.05 1.85 7.96
N TYR A 136 -17.26 0.78 7.77
CA TYR A 136 -17.77 -0.53 7.39
C TYR A 136 -18.75 -1.10 8.43
N ALA A 137 -18.40 -1.06 9.72
CA ALA A 137 -19.23 -1.54 10.80
C ALA A 137 -20.55 -0.76 10.89
N PHE A 138 -20.52 0.56 10.66
CA PHE A 138 -21.73 1.38 10.52
C PHE A 138 -22.61 0.87 9.38
N TYR A 139 -22.05 0.68 8.18
CA TYR A 139 -22.80 0.18 7.03
C TYR A 139 -23.45 -1.18 7.33
N VAL A 140 -22.68 -2.16 7.82
CA VAL A 140 -23.17 -3.51 8.11
C VAL A 140 -24.28 -3.48 9.15
N LEU A 141 -24.09 -2.75 10.25
CA LEU A 141 -25.08 -2.67 11.33
C LEU A 141 -26.45 -2.21 10.81
N TYR A 142 -26.48 -1.14 10.01
CA TYR A 142 -27.74 -0.59 9.52
C TYR A 142 -28.32 -1.43 8.37
N ALA A 143 -27.48 -1.96 7.49
CA ALA A 143 -27.91 -2.89 6.45
C ALA A 143 -28.55 -4.16 7.05
N GLU A 144 -28.01 -4.71 8.14
CA GLU A 144 -28.60 -5.85 8.84
C GLU A 144 -29.94 -5.51 9.50
N ILE A 145 -30.05 -4.35 10.16
CA ILE A 145 -31.31 -3.89 10.78
C ILE A 145 -32.41 -3.73 9.73
N ASP A 146 -32.09 -3.16 8.57
CA ASP A 146 -33.03 -2.94 7.48
C ASP A 146 -33.23 -4.17 6.57
N GLN A 147 -32.51 -5.27 6.83
CA GLN A 147 -32.43 -6.45 5.95
C GLN A 147 -32.14 -6.06 4.48
N PHE A 148 -31.25 -5.10 4.31
CA PHE A 148 -30.90 -4.53 3.02
C PHE A 148 -30.15 -5.57 2.17
N ASP A 149 -30.66 -5.81 0.97
CA ASP A 149 -30.06 -6.69 -0.02
C ASP A 149 -29.66 -5.86 -1.24
N PRO A 150 -28.36 -5.56 -1.43
CA PRO A 150 -27.90 -4.70 -2.52
C PRO A 150 -28.16 -5.31 -3.91
N THR A 151 -28.38 -6.63 -4.01
CA THR A 151 -28.63 -7.30 -5.30
C THR A 151 -30.03 -7.03 -5.86
N LYS A 152 -30.95 -6.55 -5.02
CA LYS A 152 -32.33 -6.22 -5.41
C LYS A 152 -32.47 -4.80 -5.94
N TYR A 153 -31.42 -4.00 -5.87
CA TYR A 153 -31.44 -2.59 -6.25
C TYR A 153 -30.37 -2.32 -7.31
N THR A 154 -30.63 -1.31 -8.14
CA THR A 154 -29.67 -0.80 -9.12
C THR A 154 -29.43 0.66 -8.84
N LEU A 155 -28.17 1.07 -8.92
CA LEU A 155 -27.80 2.47 -8.75
C LEU A 155 -28.33 3.29 -9.94
N ASP A 156 -29.25 4.21 -9.65
CA ASP A 156 -29.76 5.18 -10.62
C ASP A 156 -29.10 6.54 -10.35
N TYR A 157 -28.09 6.87 -11.15
CA TYR A 157 -27.28 8.08 -10.99
C TYR A 157 -28.11 9.37 -11.04
N ASP A 158 -29.22 9.40 -11.77
CA ASP A 158 -30.04 10.62 -11.89
C ASP A 158 -30.80 10.91 -10.59
N LYS A 159 -31.11 9.87 -9.82
CA LYS A 159 -31.82 9.95 -8.52
C LYS A 159 -30.90 10.15 -7.33
N LEU A 160 -29.58 10.08 -7.51
CA LEU A 160 -28.62 10.28 -6.43
C LEU A 160 -28.63 11.71 -5.91
N SER A 161 -28.50 11.86 -4.59
CA SER A 161 -28.34 13.16 -3.97
C SER A 161 -26.99 13.79 -4.36
N VAL A 162 -26.84 15.10 -4.13
CA VAL A 162 -25.57 15.79 -4.35
C VAL A 162 -24.45 15.17 -3.50
N MET A 163 -24.74 14.73 -2.27
CA MET A 163 -23.77 14.10 -1.38
C MET A 163 -23.30 12.73 -1.91
N ASP A 164 -24.21 11.94 -2.48
CA ASP A 164 -23.88 10.63 -3.06
C ASP A 164 -22.99 10.80 -4.29
N LYS A 165 -23.40 11.70 -5.21
CA LYS A 165 -22.62 12.04 -6.41
C LYS A 165 -21.24 12.57 -6.04
N TRP A 166 -21.14 13.37 -4.99
CA TRP A 166 -19.88 13.88 -4.47
C TRP A 166 -18.97 12.75 -3.97
N LEU A 167 -19.48 11.81 -3.17
CA LEU A 167 -18.65 10.69 -2.68
C LEU A 167 -18.18 9.79 -3.83
N LEU A 168 -19.06 9.46 -4.79
CA LEU A 168 -18.67 8.68 -5.97
C LEU A 168 -17.65 9.42 -6.83
N SER A 169 -17.77 10.74 -6.96
CA SER A 169 -16.76 11.56 -7.64
C SER A 169 -15.41 11.53 -6.90
N LYS A 170 -15.43 11.56 -5.57
CA LYS A 170 -14.23 11.44 -4.73
C LYS A 170 -13.58 10.05 -4.85
N LEU A 171 -14.39 9.00 -4.89
CA LEU A 171 -13.93 7.63 -5.14
C LEU A 171 -13.18 7.53 -6.47
N ASN A 172 -13.78 8.00 -7.56
CA ASN A 172 -13.13 7.97 -8.88
C ASN A 172 -11.85 8.81 -8.91
N SER A 173 -11.83 9.95 -8.21
CA SER A 173 -10.62 10.79 -8.09
C SER A 173 -9.52 10.07 -7.30
N MET A 174 -9.87 9.38 -6.23
CA MET A 174 -8.95 8.56 -5.44
C MET A 174 -8.38 7.42 -6.29
N VAL A 175 -9.23 6.67 -7.02
CA VAL A 175 -8.79 5.57 -7.90
C VAL A 175 -7.77 6.08 -8.92
N LYS A 176 -8.09 7.18 -9.60
CA LYS A 176 -7.17 7.81 -10.56
C LYS A 176 -5.85 8.23 -9.90
N ALA A 177 -5.91 8.86 -8.73
CA ALA A 177 -4.71 9.29 -8.02
C ALA A 177 -3.85 8.11 -7.58
N VAL A 178 -4.45 7.01 -7.12
CA VAL A 178 -3.74 5.79 -6.74
C VAL A 178 -3.07 5.16 -7.96
N ASP A 179 -3.79 4.99 -9.07
CA ASP A 179 -3.24 4.44 -10.32
C ASP A 179 -2.08 5.27 -10.86
N GLU A 180 -2.23 6.60 -10.90
CA GLU A 180 -1.17 7.51 -11.33
C GLU A 180 0.05 7.44 -10.42
N ASN A 181 -0.13 7.41 -9.11
CA ASN A 181 0.99 7.39 -8.17
C ASN A 181 1.70 6.03 -8.17
N LEU A 182 0.97 4.91 -8.13
CA LEU A 182 1.58 3.58 -8.18
C LEU A 182 2.25 3.31 -9.53
N GLY A 183 1.67 3.75 -10.64
CA GLY A 183 2.30 3.68 -11.97
C GLY A 183 3.62 4.46 -12.08
N ASN A 184 3.85 5.41 -11.17
CA ASN A 184 5.09 6.18 -11.06
C ASN A 184 5.92 5.84 -9.80
N TYR A 185 5.62 4.71 -9.13
CA TYR A 185 6.31 4.27 -7.91
C TYR A 185 6.27 5.28 -6.73
N ARG A 186 5.24 6.14 -6.68
CA ARG A 186 4.99 7.16 -5.64
C ARG A 186 4.10 6.61 -4.52
N ILE A 187 4.68 5.74 -3.70
CA ILE A 187 3.95 4.98 -2.67
C ILE A 187 3.29 5.90 -1.61
N PRO A 188 3.98 6.91 -1.03
CA PRO A 188 3.37 7.77 -0.01
C PRO A 188 2.19 8.59 -0.51
N GLU A 189 2.25 9.06 -1.75
CA GLU A 189 1.17 9.82 -2.39
C GLU A 189 -0.05 8.94 -2.66
N ALA A 190 0.14 7.69 -3.09
CA ALA A 190 -0.94 6.73 -3.24
C ALA A 190 -1.62 6.42 -1.89
N ALA A 191 -0.82 6.21 -0.84
CA ALA A 191 -1.35 5.97 0.50
C ALA A 191 -2.11 7.18 1.06
N ARG A 192 -1.62 8.41 0.81
CA ARG A 192 -2.33 9.63 1.20
C ARG A 192 -3.67 9.78 0.49
N ALA A 193 -3.75 9.48 -0.81
CA ALA A 193 -5.01 9.53 -1.55
C ALA A 193 -6.09 8.59 -0.97
N LEU A 194 -5.67 7.41 -0.49
CA LEU A 194 -6.55 6.49 0.22
C LEU A 194 -6.98 7.05 1.59
N ASP A 195 -6.05 7.60 2.37
CA ASP A 195 -6.33 8.19 3.68
C ASP A 195 -7.34 9.34 3.59
N ASP A 196 -7.11 10.27 2.65
CA ASP A 196 -7.98 11.41 2.40
C ASP A 196 -9.40 10.97 2.01
N PHE A 197 -9.54 9.94 1.17
CA PHE A 197 -10.86 9.41 0.78
C PHE A 197 -11.59 8.76 1.95
N VAL A 198 -10.90 7.97 2.78
CA VAL A 198 -11.50 7.34 3.96
C VAL A 198 -11.94 8.40 4.97
N ASP A 199 -11.16 9.46 5.15
CA ASP A 199 -11.56 10.61 5.98
C ASP A 199 -12.81 11.31 5.43
N ASP A 200 -12.83 11.65 4.13
CA ASP A 200 -14.00 12.24 3.46
C ASP A 200 -15.25 11.36 3.59
N MET A 201 -15.11 10.04 3.40
CA MET A 201 -16.20 9.08 3.54
C MET A 201 -16.77 9.07 4.96
N SER A 202 -15.92 9.02 5.98
CA SER A 202 -16.36 8.96 7.38
C SER A 202 -16.85 10.31 7.91
N ASN A 203 -16.01 11.34 7.83
CA ASN A 203 -16.22 12.61 8.51
C ASN A 203 -17.18 13.54 7.77
N TRP A 204 -17.34 13.38 6.45
CA TRP A 204 -18.27 14.16 5.65
C TRP A 204 -19.50 13.36 5.24
N TYR A 205 -19.32 12.27 4.50
CA TYR A 205 -20.45 11.54 3.93
C TYR A 205 -21.27 10.84 5.02
N VAL A 206 -20.69 9.89 5.76
CA VAL A 206 -21.40 9.15 6.82
C VAL A 206 -22.01 10.13 7.83
N ARG A 207 -21.23 11.11 8.29
CA ARG A 207 -21.70 12.10 9.28
C ARG A 207 -22.93 12.89 8.82
N ARG A 208 -22.99 13.33 7.56
CA ARG A 208 -24.13 14.09 7.02
C ARG A 208 -25.27 13.20 6.51
N SER A 209 -25.01 11.92 6.26
CA SER A 209 -26.00 10.97 5.76
C SER A 209 -26.64 10.11 6.86
N ARG A 210 -26.21 10.18 8.13
CA ARG A 210 -26.73 9.30 9.21
C ARG A 210 -28.25 9.26 9.30
N GLU A 211 -28.92 10.41 9.20
CA GLU A 211 -30.37 10.50 9.28
C GLU A 211 -31.07 9.70 8.16
N ARG A 212 -30.43 9.58 6.99
CA ARG A 212 -30.94 8.80 5.86
C ARG A 212 -30.97 7.31 6.19
N PHE A 213 -29.95 6.80 6.87
CA PHE A 213 -29.88 5.42 7.36
C PHE A 213 -30.89 5.15 8.50
N TRP A 214 -31.33 6.19 9.23
CA TRP A 214 -32.33 6.07 10.31
C TRP A 214 -33.77 6.28 9.84
N ALA A 215 -33.98 6.69 8.58
CA ALA A 215 -35.32 6.90 8.06
C ALA A 215 -36.15 5.62 8.17
N LYS A 216 -37.44 5.77 8.50
CA LYS A 216 -38.38 4.64 8.54
C LYS A 216 -38.57 4.08 7.14
N ASP A 217 -38.82 2.77 7.09
CA ASP A 217 -39.00 2.01 5.85
C ASP A 217 -37.76 2.11 4.94
N MET A 218 -37.95 1.90 3.63
CA MET A 218 -36.90 1.96 2.61
C MET A 218 -37.26 2.99 1.53
N PRO A 219 -37.29 4.30 1.84
CA PRO A 219 -37.46 5.33 0.82
C PRO A 219 -36.26 5.32 -0.15
N GLN A 220 -36.48 5.81 -1.37
CA GLN A 220 -35.44 5.83 -2.41
C GLN A 220 -34.15 6.51 -1.95
N ASP A 221 -34.23 7.57 -1.15
CA ASP A 221 -33.05 8.26 -0.64
C ASP A 221 -32.21 7.40 0.31
N LYS A 222 -32.85 6.56 1.13
CA LYS A 222 -32.15 5.60 2.01
C LYS A 222 -31.54 4.46 1.20
N ILE A 223 -32.25 3.95 0.19
CA ILE A 223 -31.70 2.97 -0.75
C ILE A 223 -30.46 3.54 -1.44
N ASN A 224 -30.52 4.79 -1.91
CA ASN A 224 -29.38 5.47 -2.54
C ASN A 224 -28.20 5.60 -1.57
N ALA A 225 -28.45 5.93 -0.30
CA ALA A 225 -27.40 6.02 0.71
C ALA A 225 -26.66 4.70 0.94
N TYR A 226 -27.36 3.56 0.89
CA TYR A 226 -26.76 2.23 0.97
C TYR A 226 -26.05 1.78 -0.31
N MET A 227 -26.57 2.17 -1.48
CA MET A 227 -25.98 1.78 -2.76
C MET A 227 -24.75 2.60 -3.15
N THR A 228 -24.57 3.77 -2.51
CA THR A 228 -23.44 4.68 -2.70
C THR A 228 -22.24 4.23 -1.88
#